data_AF-A0A9N9ML12-F1
#
_entry.id   AF-A0A9N9ML12-F1
#
_cell.length_a   1.000
_cell.length_b   1.000
_cell.length_c   1.000
_cell.angle_alpha   90.00
_cell.angle_beta   90.00
_cell.angle_gamma   90.00
#
_symmetry.space_group_name_H-M   'P 1'
#
loop_
_entity.id
_entity.type
_entity.pdbx_description
1 polymer ?
#
loop_
_entity_poly.entity_id
_entity_poly.type
_entity_poly.pdbx_seq_one_letter_code
_entity_poly.pdbx_strand_id
1 'polypeptide(L)'
;MDLNFQEIARELEEIESRFTPKRKCPRISRNLHENLEILSKEFDCLGLPTVKTDETLPEILEQVVNSARNLIQIHRNSIKNIKDKNIEKVSREKRHQELQENLQHCKENCRKIQQNCKSLENTNSILENQLKSLKNLEKTHQKTLDQTKRHLLSKQRHLELEIKNSQSEIDRLKQICGQKLPSKDEIALKMIQKFKINEEIYKETIRALQDNNSALLQEVFNLKEEILLGK
;
A
#
# COMPACT_ATOMS: atom_id res chain seq x y z
N MET A 1 -9.60 -18.76 144.61
CA MET A 1 -8.80 -17.87 143.76
C MET A 1 -9.68 -17.52 142.59
N ASP A 2 -10.48 -16.46 142.76
CA ASP A 2 -11.39 -16.01 141.70
C ASP A 2 -10.57 -15.17 140.73
N LEU A 3 -10.23 -15.77 139.59
CA LEU A 3 -9.70 -15.04 138.45
C LEU A 3 -10.79 -14.10 137.95
N ASN A 4 -10.52 -12.80 137.96
CA ASN A 4 -11.40 -11.78 137.43
C ASN A 4 -11.58 -12.01 135.93
N PHE A 5 -12.78 -12.41 135.50
CA PHE A 5 -13.11 -12.65 134.09
C PHE A 5 -12.77 -11.45 133.18
N GLN A 6 -12.74 -10.23 133.73
CA GLN A 6 -12.30 -9.05 132.97
C GLN A 6 -10.79 -9.02 132.70
N GLU A 7 -9.97 -9.59 133.58
CA GLU A 7 -8.52 -9.67 133.36
C GLU A 7 -8.20 -10.74 132.30
N ILE A 8 -8.87 -11.89 132.36
CA ILE A 8 -8.73 -12.94 131.34
C ILE A 8 -9.20 -12.43 129.96
N ALA A 9 -10.32 -11.71 129.90
CA ALA A 9 -10.81 -11.12 128.66
C ALA A 9 -9.82 -10.08 128.09
N ARG A 10 -9.21 -9.28 128.97
CA ARG A 10 -8.23 -8.26 128.57
C ARG A 10 -6.93 -8.88 128.09
N GLU A 11 -6.45 -9.95 128.73
CA GLU A 11 -5.26 -10.70 128.29
C GLU A 11 -5.52 -11.45 126.97
N LEU A 12 -6.70 -12.04 126.80
CA LEU A 12 -7.09 -12.68 125.53
C LEU A 12 -7.17 -11.65 124.40
N GLU A 13 -7.76 -10.48 124.63
CA GLU A 13 -7.79 -9.38 123.66
C GLU A 13 -6.38 -8.85 123.36
N GLU A 14 -5.50 -8.82 124.36
CA GLU A 14 -4.10 -8.42 124.17
C GLU A 14 -3.32 -9.45 123.34
N ILE A 15 -3.50 -10.75 123.60
CA ILE A 15 -2.92 -11.84 122.82
C ILE A 15 -3.46 -11.82 121.39
N GLU A 16 -4.77 -11.70 121.22
CA GLU A 16 -5.41 -11.62 119.90
C GLU A 16 -4.89 -10.41 119.11
N SER A 17 -4.69 -9.26 119.76
CA SER A 17 -4.10 -8.08 119.12
C SER A 17 -2.63 -8.23 118.70
N ARG A 18 -1.88 -9.13 119.36
CA ARG A 18 -0.45 -9.41 119.08
C ARG A 18 -0.27 -10.40 117.94
N PHE A 19 -1.18 -11.36 117.79
CA PHE A 19 -1.07 -12.44 116.79
C PHE A 19 -2.00 -12.28 115.59
N THR A 20 -3.00 -11.40 115.65
CA THR A 20 -3.74 -11.01 114.45
C THR A 20 -2.84 -10.07 113.65
N PRO A 21 -2.44 -10.43 112.40
CA PRO A 21 -1.71 -9.51 111.58
C PRO A 21 -2.64 -8.31 111.38
N LYS A 22 -2.28 -7.16 111.97
CA LYS A 22 -2.94 -5.90 111.64
C LYS A 22 -2.79 -5.78 110.14
N ARG A 23 -3.88 -6.04 109.40
CA ARG A 23 -3.98 -5.80 107.95
C ARG A 23 -3.87 -4.29 107.76
N LYS A 24 -2.67 -3.76 107.96
CA LYS A 24 -2.28 -2.50 107.36
C LYS A 24 -2.25 -2.84 105.89
N CYS A 25 -3.34 -2.54 105.18
CA CYS A 25 -3.24 -2.27 103.76
C CYS A 25 -1.99 -1.39 103.62
N PRO A 26 -0.96 -1.82 102.86
CA PRO A 26 0.16 -0.95 102.60
C PRO A 26 -0.45 0.27 101.94
N ARG A 27 -0.45 1.41 102.66
CA ARG A 27 -0.86 2.68 102.06
C ARG A 27 0.03 2.85 100.84
N ILE A 28 -0.61 2.94 99.67
CA ILE A 28 0.03 3.26 98.41
C ILE A 28 0.91 4.49 98.68
N SER A 29 2.21 4.38 98.43
CA SER A 29 3.12 5.50 98.67
C SER A 29 2.72 6.68 97.79
N ARG A 30 2.93 7.93 98.24
CA ARG A 30 2.59 9.12 97.44
C ARG A 30 3.18 9.05 96.02
N ASN A 31 4.44 8.60 95.89
CA ASN A 31 5.09 8.43 94.61
C ASN A 31 4.38 7.40 93.71
N LEU A 32 3.88 6.29 94.27
CA LEU A 32 3.14 5.30 93.49
C LEU A 32 1.77 5.85 93.05
N HIS A 33 1.11 6.64 93.90
CA HIS A 33 -0.15 7.28 93.57
C HIS A 33 0.01 8.30 92.42
N GLU A 34 1.02 9.16 92.49
CA GLU A 34 1.36 10.11 91.41
C GLU A 34 1.68 9.37 90.09
N ASN A 35 2.44 8.29 90.16
CA ASN A 35 2.74 7.47 88.97
C ASN A 35 1.50 6.81 88.37
N LEU A 36 0.56 6.35 89.21
CA LEU A 36 -0.70 5.77 88.76
C LEU A 36 -1.63 6.82 88.15
N GLU A 37 -1.67 8.05 88.67
CA GLU A 37 -2.40 9.15 88.05
C GLU A 37 -1.84 9.52 86.68
N ILE A 38 -0.50 9.59 86.54
CA ILE A 38 0.16 9.85 85.27
C ILE A 38 -0.16 8.72 84.27
N LEU A 39 0.00 7.46 84.69
CA LEU A 39 -0.29 6.30 83.86
C LEU A 39 -1.77 6.26 83.43
N SER A 40 -2.69 6.64 84.32
CA SER A 40 -4.12 6.69 84.03
C SER A 40 -4.42 7.73 82.93
N LYS A 41 -3.78 8.91 82.98
CA LYS A 41 -3.89 9.92 81.92
C LYS A 41 -3.31 9.43 80.59
N GLU A 42 -2.15 8.75 80.62
CA GLU A 42 -1.55 8.19 79.41
C GLU A 42 -2.43 7.09 78.78
N PHE A 43 -3.06 6.24 79.60
CA PHE A 43 -4.02 5.25 79.13
C PHE A 43 -5.24 5.90 78.50
N ASP A 44 -5.80 6.95 79.11
CA ASP A 44 -6.94 7.68 78.56
C ASP A 44 -6.59 8.32 77.19
N CYS A 45 -5.40 8.91 77.05
CA CYS A 45 -4.91 9.43 75.76
C CYS A 45 -4.80 8.35 74.67
N LEU A 46 -4.61 7.09 75.07
CA LEU A 46 -4.53 5.94 74.17
C LEU A 46 -5.86 5.20 74.00
N GLY A 47 -6.95 5.70 74.63
CA GLY A 47 -8.27 5.06 74.63
C GLY A 47 -8.32 3.74 75.42
N LEU A 48 -7.40 3.56 76.37
CA LEU A 48 -7.36 2.42 77.29
C LEU A 48 -8.11 2.72 78.59
N PRO A 49 -8.58 1.68 79.31
CA PRO A 49 -9.24 1.87 80.61
C PRO A 49 -8.31 2.58 81.62
N THR A 50 -8.84 3.61 82.27
CA THR A 50 -8.15 4.36 83.33
C THR A 50 -7.97 3.50 84.58
N VAL A 51 -6.86 3.70 85.28
CA VAL A 51 -6.56 2.98 86.53
C VAL A 51 -7.27 3.69 87.68
N LYS A 52 -8.08 2.95 88.44
CA LYS A 52 -8.80 3.48 89.60
C LYS A 52 -7.94 3.33 90.85
N THR A 53 -7.51 4.46 91.41
CA THR A 53 -6.59 4.51 92.56
C THR A 53 -7.28 4.23 93.90
N ASP A 54 -8.62 4.23 93.92
CA ASP A 54 -9.44 3.96 95.11
C ASP A 54 -9.66 2.45 95.37
N GLU A 55 -9.18 1.58 94.47
CA GLU A 55 -9.33 0.13 94.55
C GLU A 55 -8.22 -0.56 95.36
N THR A 56 -8.39 -1.85 95.63
CA THR A 56 -7.36 -2.62 96.35
C THR A 56 -6.12 -2.82 95.48
N LEU A 57 -4.94 -2.93 96.12
CA LEU A 57 -3.67 -3.11 95.40
C LEU A 57 -3.68 -4.26 94.36
N PRO A 58 -4.30 -5.43 94.63
CA PRO A 58 -4.45 -6.49 93.63
C PRO A 58 -5.29 -6.09 92.41
N GLU A 59 -6.38 -5.36 92.60
CA GLU A 59 -7.26 -4.88 91.51
C GLU A 59 -6.53 -3.84 90.65
N ILE A 60 -5.79 -2.92 91.27
CA ILE A 60 -4.92 -1.97 90.57
C ILE A 60 -3.88 -2.71 89.72
N LEU A 61 -3.24 -3.74 90.29
CA LEU A 61 -2.24 -4.55 89.59
C LEU A 61 -2.86 -5.26 88.37
N GLU A 62 -4.05 -5.84 88.54
CA GLU A 62 -4.78 -6.49 87.45
C GLU A 62 -5.14 -5.50 86.33
N GLN A 63 -5.61 -4.30 86.68
CA GLN A 63 -5.87 -3.22 85.71
C GLN A 63 -4.61 -2.83 84.93
N VAL A 64 -3.49 -2.62 85.61
CA VAL A 64 -2.22 -2.27 84.97
C VAL A 64 -1.75 -3.39 84.03
N VAL A 65 -1.84 -4.66 84.46
CA VAL A 65 -1.45 -5.81 83.63
C VAL A 65 -2.37 -5.94 82.41
N ASN A 66 -3.67 -5.75 82.57
CA ASN A 66 -4.64 -5.81 81.47
C ASN A 66 -4.42 -4.67 80.47
N SER A 67 -4.22 -3.44 80.94
CA SER A 67 -3.92 -2.29 80.08
C SER A 67 -2.58 -2.44 79.37
N ALA A 68 -1.55 -2.97 80.03
CA ALA A 68 -0.28 -3.29 79.38
C ALA A 68 -0.44 -4.35 78.27
N ARG A 69 -1.26 -5.39 78.50
CA ARG A 69 -1.57 -6.40 77.49
C ARG A 69 -2.31 -5.79 76.29
N ASN A 70 -3.29 -4.92 76.55
CA ASN A 70 -4.02 -4.20 75.50
C ASN A 70 -3.09 -3.30 74.69
N LEU A 71 -2.17 -2.59 75.33
CA LEU A 71 -1.18 -1.76 74.65
C LEU A 71 -0.27 -2.60 73.73
N ILE A 72 0.20 -3.76 74.21
CA ILE A 72 0.98 -4.70 73.38
C ILE A 72 0.16 -5.16 72.17
N GLN A 73 -1.12 -5.44 72.35
CA GLN A 73 -2.00 -5.89 71.26
C GLN A 73 -2.28 -4.79 70.24
N ILE A 74 -2.54 -3.55 70.70
CA ILE A 74 -2.65 -2.37 69.84
C ILE A 74 -1.36 -2.17 69.06
N HIS A 75 -0.20 -2.24 69.72
CA HIS A 75 1.10 -2.08 69.07
C HIS A 75 1.35 -3.15 68.00
N ARG A 76 1.06 -4.42 68.29
CA ARG A 76 1.16 -5.53 67.32
C ARG A 76 0.24 -5.31 66.12
N ASN A 77 -1.01 -4.89 66.35
CA ASN A 77 -1.97 -4.60 65.28
C ASN A 77 -1.51 -3.42 64.42
N SER A 78 -1.00 -2.36 65.04
CA SER A 78 -0.45 -1.20 64.33
C SER A 78 0.75 -1.57 63.46
N ILE A 79 1.69 -2.36 63.97
CA ILE A 79 2.82 -2.86 63.17
C ILE A 79 2.32 -3.68 61.98
N LYS A 80 1.36 -4.58 62.20
CA LYS A 80 0.78 -5.40 61.13
C LYS A 80 0.14 -4.51 60.05
N ASN A 81 -0.70 -3.56 60.45
CA ASN A 81 -1.37 -2.63 59.54
C ASN A 81 -0.36 -1.77 58.75
N ILE A 82 0.73 -1.31 59.37
CA ILE A 82 1.79 -0.56 58.70
C ILE A 82 2.48 -1.44 57.66
N LYS A 83 2.80 -2.69 58.00
CA LYS A 83 3.41 -3.65 57.06
C LYS A 83 2.50 -3.92 55.87
N ASP A 84 1.22 -4.20 56.11
CA ASP A 84 0.25 -4.49 55.06
C ASP A 84 0.11 -3.29 54.10
N LYS A 85 -0.02 -2.07 54.65
CA LYS A 85 -0.06 -0.83 53.83
C LYS A 85 1.22 -0.61 53.02
N ASN A 86 2.39 -0.91 53.59
CA ASN A 86 3.66 -0.77 52.87
C ASN A 86 3.77 -1.79 51.73
N ILE A 87 3.37 -3.04 51.96
CA ILE A 87 3.35 -4.08 50.92
C ILE A 87 2.41 -3.67 49.78
N GLU A 88 1.20 -3.20 50.10
CA GLU A 88 0.26 -2.70 49.10
C GLU A 88 0.79 -1.50 48.32
N LYS A 89 1.48 -0.57 48.99
CA LYS A 89 2.09 0.60 48.36
C LYS A 89 3.15 0.17 47.36
N VAL A 90 4.08 -0.69 47.77
CA VAL A 90 5.13 -1.23 46.89
C VAL A 90 4.53 -1.98 45.70
N SER A 91 3.51 -2.80 45.94
CA SER A 91 2.81 -3.50 44.87
C SER A 91 2.14 -2.56 43.88
N ARG A 92 1.53 -1.46 44.36
CA ARG A 92 0.92 -0.44 43.51
C ARG A 92 1.95 0.33 42.70
N GLU A 93 3.06 0.73 43.31
CA GLU A 93 4.15 1.44 42.65
C GLU A 93 4.78 0.59 41.54
N LYS A 94 5.05 -0.69 41.81
CA LYS A 94 5.57 -1.62 40.79
C LYS A 94 4.61 -1.76 39.61
N ARG A 95 3.32 -1.96 39.87
CA ARG A 95 2.30 -2.05 38.81
C ARG A 95 2.18 -0.74 38.02
N HIS A 96 2.34 0.41 38.69
CA HIS A 96 2.32 1.70 38.01
C HIS A 96 3.53 1.88 37.08
N GLN A 97 4.73 1.48 37.54
CA GLN A 97 5.93 1.49 36.70
C GLN A 97 5.78 0.58 35.48
N GLU A 98 5.35 -0.67 35.67
CA GLU A 98 5.11 -1.61 34.56
C GLU A 98 4.10 -1.05 33.54
N LEU A 99 3.03 -0.40 34.00
CA LEU A 99 2.05 0.25 33.12
C LEU A 99 2.65 1.45 32.37
N GLN A 100 3.51 2.25 33.02
CA GLN A 100 4.19 3.36 32.35
C GLN A 100 5.16 2.89 31.28
N GLU A 101 5.94 1.85 31.55
CA GLU A 101 6.87 1.23 30.60
C GLU A 101 6.11 0.67 29.39
N ASN A 102 5.03 -0.07 29.64
CA ASN A 102 4.16 -0.60 28.58
C ASN A 102 3.53 0.52 27.74
N LEU A 103 3.05 1.59 28.38
CA LEU A 103 2.49 2.75 27.69
C LEU A 103 3.53 3.42 26.80
N GLN A 104 4.77 3.58 27.29
CA GLN A 104 5.86 4.17 26.53
C GLN A 104 6.23 3.29 25.33
N HIS A 105 6.33 1.98 25.52
CA HIS A 105 6.59 1.02 24.46
C HIS A 105 5.50 1.06 23.36
N CYS A 106 4.22 1.07 23.76
CA CYS A 106 3.10 1.21 22.83
C CYS A 106 3.17 2.53 22.04
N LYS A 107 3.49 3.66 22.70
CA LYS A 107 3.63 4.96 22.02
C LYS A 107 4.75 4.93 20.97
N GLU A 108 5.88 4.32 21.28
CA GLU A 108 7.00 4.18 20.34
C GLU A 108 6.63 3.30 19.14
N ASN A 109 5.95 2.18 19.37
CA ASN A 109 5.46 1.32 18.30
C ASN A 109 4.44 2.05 17.41
N CYS A 110 3.49 2.79 17.98
CA CYS A 110 2.56 3.61 17.22
C CYS A 110 3.27 4.65 16.35
N ARG A 111 4.31 5.33 16.86
CA ARG A 111 5.11 6.28 16.08
C ARG A 111 5.83 5.60 14.90
N LYS A 112 6.44 4.44 15.13
CA LYS A 112 7.11 3.66 14.08
C LYS A 112 6.13 3.23 12.98
N ILE A 113 4.98 2.70 13.37
CA ILE A 113 3.92 2.30 12.43
C ILE A 113 3.44 3.52 11.63
N GLN A 114 3.22 4.66 12.29
CA GLN A 114 2.78 5.89 11.61
C GLN A 114 3.83 6.40 10.59
N GLN A 115 5.12 6.31 10.90
CA GLN A 115 6.19 6.65 9.95
C GLN A 115 6.20 5.69 8.76
N ASN A 116 6.04 4.39 9.00
CA ASN A 116 5.96 3.38 7.94
C ASN A 116 4.74 3.60 7.04
N CYS A 117 3.57 3.92 7.60
CA CYS A 117 2.37 4.25 6.83
C CYS A 117 2.62 5.45 5.90
N LYS A 118 3.21 6.53 6.41
CA LYS A 118 3.56 7.70 5.58
C LYS A 118 4.55 7.35 4.47
N SER A 119 5.55 6.51 4.76
CA SER A 119 6.49 6.05 3.74
C SER A 119 5.78 5.25 2.65
N LEU A 120 4.90 4.32 3.03
CA LEU A 120 4.14 3.50 2.09
C LEU A 120 3.18 4.34 1.25
N GLU A 121 2.49 5.32 1.85
CA GLU A 121 1.62 6.27 1.14
C GLU A 121 2.40 7.04 0.07
N ASN A 122 3.60 7.52 0.40
CA ASN A 122 4.47 8.21 -0.55
C ASN A 122 4.90 7.29 -1.69
N THR A 123 5.34 6.07 -1.38
CA THR A 123 5.71 5.07 -2.40
C THR A 123 4.54 4.75 -3.31
N ASN A 124 3.33 4.59 -2.75
CA ASN A 124 2.14 4.28 -3.53
C ASN A 124 1.79 5.42 -4.49
N SER A 125 1.87 6.67 -4.02
CA SER A 125 1.66 7.86 -4.87
C SER A 125 2.68 7.94 -6.03
N ILE A 126 3.95 7.62 -5.76
CA ILE A 126 4.98 7.57 -6.82
C ILE A 126 4.63 6.48 -7.85
N LEU A 127 4.26 5.28 -7.40
CA LEU A 127 3.90 4.16 -8.27
C LEU A 127 2.64 4.47 -9.10
N GLU A 128 1.63 5.11 -8.53
CA GLU A 128 0.43 5.55 -9.26
C GLU A 128 0.77 6.54 -10.38
N ASN A 129 1.67 7.49 -10.10
CA ASN A 129 2.15 8.44 -11.11
C ASN A 129 2.95 7.75 -12.22
N GLN A 130 3.82 6.80 -11.88
CA GLN A 130 4.56 5.99 -12.85
C GLN A 130 3.61 5.17 -13.73
N LEU A 131 2.60 4.54 -13.14
CA LEU A 131 1.59 3.75 -13.84
C LEU A 131 0.77 4.63 -14.80
N LYS A 132 0.41 5.85 -14.39
CA LYS A 132 -0.26 6.83 -15.25
C LYS A 132 0.63 7.24 -16.43
N SER A 133 1.92 7.48 -16.19
CA SER A 133 2.89 7.80 -17.24
C SER A 133 3.02 6.66 -18.25
N LEU A 134 3.18 5.42 -17.78
CA LEU A 134 3.28 4.23 -18.63
C LEU A 134 2.02 4.02 -19.48
N LYS A 135 0.83 4.19 -18.91
CA LYS A 135 -0.43 4.14 -19.68
C LYS A 135 -0.51 5.18 -20.79
N ASN A 136 0.01 6.38 -20.55
CA ASN A 136 0.06 7.42 -21.59
C ASN A 136 1.07 7.08 -22.67
N LEU A 137 2.22 6.53 -22.29
CA LEU A 137 3.24 6.05 -23.23
C LEU A 137 2.70 4.91 -24.10
N GLU A 138 2.04 3.93 -23.51
CA GLU A 138 1.37 2.82 -24.20
C GLU A 138 0.36 3.33 -25.24
N LYS A 139 -0.52 4.28 -24.85
CA LYS A 139 -1.47 4.92 -25.78
C LYS A 139 -0.76 5.62 -26.94
N THR A 140 0.39 6.23 -26.68
CA THR A 140 1.18 6.94 -27.70
C THR A 140 1.79 5.94 -28.68
N HIS A 141 2.43 4.89 -28.17
CA HIS A 141 2.98 3.81 -28.99
C HIS A 141 1.90 3.10 -29.82
N GLN A 142 0.72 2.87 -29.25
CA GLN A 142 -0.40 2.29 -29.98
C GLN A 142 -0.82 3.17 -31.18
N LYS A 143 -0.94 4.49 -30.96
CA LYS A 143 -1.24 5.43 -32.05
C LYS A 143 -0.16 5.43 -33.13
N THR A 144 1.12 5.43 -32.74
CA THR A 144 2.25 5.36 -33.68
C THR A 144 2.20 4.06 -34.48
N LEU A 145 1.96 2.92 -33.82
CA LEU A 145 1.83 1.62 -34.47
C LEU A 145 0.71 1.62 -35.51
N ASP A 146 -0.46 2.16 -35.17
CA ASP A 146 -1.60 2.24 -36.09
C ASP A 146 -1.33 3.18 -37.28
N GLN A 147 -0.61 4.28 -37.06
CA GLN A 147 -0.14 5.15 -38.14
C GLN A 147 0.84 4.43 -39.07
N THR A 148 1.84 3.73 -38.50
CA THR A 148 2.81 2.95 -39.28
C THR A 148 2.13 1.85 -40.08
N LYS A 149 1.19 1.10 -39.48
CA LYS A 149 0.40 0.07 -40.19
C LYS A 149 -0.34 0.66 -41.39
N ARG A 150 -1.01 1.81 -41.22
CA ARG A 150 -1.71 2.49 -42.32
C ARG A 150 -0.74 2.96 -43.41
N HIS A 151 0.41 3.50 -43.04
CA HIS A 151 1.43 3.92 -43.99
C HIS A 151 1.97 2.74 -44.81
N LEU A 152 2.31 1.62 -44.14
CA LEU A 152 2.78 0.41 -44.80
C LEU A 152 1.73 -0.18 -45.74
N LEU A 153 0.47 -0.27 -45.32
CA LEU A 153 -0.63 -0.72 -46.18
C LEU A 153 -0.81 0.17 -47.42
N SER A 154 -0.70 1.49 -47.26
CA SER A 154 -0.77 2.44 -48.38
C SER A 154 0.38 2.22 -49.37
N LYS A 155 1.61 2.07 -48.84
CA LYS A 155 2.81 1.81 -49.66
C LYS A 155 2.73 0.47 -50.39
N GLN A 156 2.24 -0.57 -49.71
CA GLN A 156 2.01 -1.88 -50.32
C GLN A 156 1.04 -1.77 -51.51
N ARG A 157 -0.12 -1.11 -51.32
CA ARG A 157 -1.10 -0.91 -52.40
C ARG A 157 -0.51 -0.13 -53.57
N HIS A 158 0.30 0.88 -53.29
CA HIS A 158 0.97 1.66 -54.34
C HIS A 158 1.91 0.78 -55.17
N LEU A 159 2.76 -0.02 -54.50
CA LEU A 159 3.67 -0.97 -55.17
C LEU A 159 2.91 -2.03 -55.96
N GLU A 160 1.80 -2.58 -55.43
CA GLU A 160 0.95 -3.52 -56.15
C GLU A 160 0.40 -2.92 -57.45
N LEU A 161 0.06 -1.63 -57.43
CA LEU A 161 -0.45 -0.90 -58.58
C LEU A 161 0.66 -0.62 -59.61
N GLU A 162 1.86 -0.25 -59.15
CA GLU A 162 3.05 -0.12 -60.01
C GLU A 162 3.40 -1.44 -60.70
N ILE A 163 3.44 -2.55 -59.95
CA ILE A 163 3.68 -3.89 -60.50
C ILE A 163 2.65 -4.22 -61.58
N LYS A 164 1.36 -3.96 -61.32
CA LYS A 164 0.29 -4.22 -62.29
C LYS A 164 0.46 -3.37 -63.56
N ASN A 165 0.84 -2.10 -63.43
CA ASN A 165 1.09 -1.21 -64.55
C ASN A 165 2.31 -1.68 -65.37
N SER A 166 3.41 -2.02 -64.71
CA SER A 166 4.60 -2.59 -65.35
C SER A 166 4.28 -3.90 -66.07
N GLN A 167 3.49 -4.78 -65.47
CA GLN A 167 3.07 -6.03 -66.10
C GLN A 167 2.21 -5.77 -67.35
N SER A 168 1.27 -4.83 -67.27
CA SER A 168 0.44 -4.44 -68.41
C SER A 168 1.28 -3.85 -69.55
N GLU A 169 2.32 -3.06 -69.23
CA GLU A 169 3.24 -2.52 -70.22
C GLU A 169 4.13 -3.61 -70.84
N ILE A 170 4.61 -4.57 -70.03
CA ILE A 170 5.33 -5.74 -70.55
C ILE A 170 4.45 -6.52 -71.54
N ASP A 171 3.17 -6.75 -71.20
CA ASP A 171 2.25 -7.47 -72.07
C ASP A 171 1.95 -6.68 -73.35
N ARG A 172 1.82 -5.35 -73.26
CA ARG A 172 1.71 -4.45 -74.43
C ARG A 172 2.93 -4.55 -75.33
N LEU A 173 4.15 -4.47 -74.77
CA LEU A 173 5.40 -4.57 -75.53
C LEU A 173 5.55 -5.96 -76.17
N LYS A 174 5.19 -7.04 -75.46
CA LYS A 174 5.16 -8.40 -76.03
C LYS A 174 4.21 -8.50 -77.21
N GLN A 175 3.04 -7.86 -77.16
CA GLN A 175 2.12 -7.82 -78.31
C GLN A 175 2.72 -7.06 -79.49
N ILE A 176 3.35 -5.90 -79.24
CA ILE A 176 4.00 -5.11 -80.29
C ILE A 176 5.17 -5.89 -80.93
N CYS A 177 5.98 -6.57 -80.13
CA CYS A 177 7.11 -7.37 -80.62
C CYS A 177 6.68 -8.72 -81.23
N GLY A 178 5.57 -9.29 -80.77
CA GLY A 178 5.01 -10.56 -81.26
C GLY A 178 4.12 -10.41 -82.50
N GLN A 179 3.59 -9.20 -82.74
CA GLN A 179 3.08 -8.84 -84.05
C GLN A 179 4.29 -8.74 -84.99
N LYS A 180 4.31 -9.55 -86.07
CA LYS A 180 5.15 -9.28 -87.23
C LYS A 180 4.77 -7.89 -87.75
N LEU A 181 5.47 -6.86 -87.27
CA LEU A 181 5.50 -5.57 -87.95
C LEU A 181 5.87 -5.90 -89.39
N PRO A 182 5.01 -5.61 -90.38
CA PRO A 182 5.33 -5.91 -91.77
C PRO A 182 6.68 -5.26 -92.05
N SER A 183 7.65 -6.08 -92.48
CA SER A 183 9.00 -5.58 -92.72
C SER A 183 8.88 -4.40 -93.68
N LYS A 184 9.69 -3.36 -93.50
CA LYS A 184 9.78 -2.28 -94.49
C LYS A 184 10.01 -2.86 -95.90
N ASP A 185 10.70 -3.99 -95.98
CA ASP A 185 10.93 -4.74 -97.21
C ASP A 185 9.65 -5.36 -97.76
N GLU A 186 8.73 -5.83 -96.92
CA GLU A 186 7.45 -6.44 -97.32
C GLU A 186 6.47 -5.38 -97.85
N ILE A 187 6.48 -4.18 -97.24
CA ILE A 187 5.75 -3.01 -97.74
C ILE A 187 6.37 -2.54 -99.07
N ALA A 188 7.70 -2.46 -99.14
CA ALA A 188 8.41 -2.08 -100.36
C ALA A 188 8.14 -3.08 -101.49
N LEU A 189 8.15 -4.39 -101.22
CA LEU A 189 7.80 -5.44 -102.18
C LEU A 189 6.39 -5.28 -102.73
N LYS A 190 5.40 -5.00 -101.87
CA LYS A 190 4.02 -4.74 -102.32
C LYS A 190 3.92 -3.47 -103.18
N MET A 191 4.66 -2.42 -102.85
CA MET A 191 4.72 -1.21 -103.69
C MET A 191 5.37 -1.50 -105.04
N ILE A 192 6.50 -2.20 -105.07
CA ILE A 192 7.20 -2.59 -106.30
C ILE A 192 6.29 -3.44 -107.20
N GLN A 193 5.55 -4.40 -106.63
CA GLN A 193 4.58 -5.20 -107.37
C GLN A 193 3.49 -4.34 -108.02
N LYS A 194 2.92 -3.37 -107.30
CA LYS A 194 1.96 -2.42 -107.86
C LYS A 194 2.56 -1.58 -108.99
N PHE A 195 3.77 -1.06 -108.80
CA PHE A 195 4.45 -0.28 -109.84
C PHE A 195 4.73 -1.12 -111.09
N LYS A 196 5.12 -2.39 -110.94
CA LYS A 196 5.32 -3.30 -112.07
C LYS A 196 4.03 -3.57 -112.85
N ILE A 197 2.90 -3.76 -112.16
CA ILE A 197 1.60 -3.91 -112.83
C ILE A 197 1.26 -2.63 -113.61
N ASN A 198 1.42 -1.45 -113.00
CA ASN A 198 1.17 -0.19 -113.68
C ASN A 198 2.10 0.02 -114.88
N GLU A 199 3.36 -0.38 -114.76
CA GLU A 199 4.34 -0.32 -115.86
C GLU A 199 3.88 -1.16 -117.05
N GLU A 200 3.39 -2.38 -116.82
CA GLU A 200 2.85 -3.23 -117.90
C GLU A 200 1.59 -2.62 -118.54
N ILE A 201 0.68 -2.04 -117.75
CA ILE A 201 -0.48 -1.30 -118.28
C ILE A 201 -0.03 -0.14 -119.18
N TYR A 202 0.99 0.62 -118.76
CA TYR A 202 1.53 1.70 -119.59
C TYR A 202 2.17 1.19 -120.88
N LYS A 203 2.93 0.09 -120.83
CA LYS A 203 3.52 -0.54 -122.02
C LYS A 203 2.46 -1.02 -123.01
N GLU A 204 1.39 -1.65 -122.52
CA GLU A 204 0.25 -2.06 -123.34
C GLU A 204 -0.46 -0.85 -123.96
N THR A 205 -0.68 0.20 -123.19
CA THR A 205 -1.30 1.44 -123.66
C THR A 205 -0.46 2.11 -124.74
N ILE A 206 0.86 2.19 -124.56
CA ILE A 206 1.79 2.73 -125.56
C ILE A 206 1.75 1.90 -126.84
N ARG A 207 1.76 0.56 -126.74
CA ARG A 207 1.64 -0.32 -127.90
C ARG A 207 0.34 -0.07 -128.67
N ALA A 208 -0.80 -0.01 -127.97
CA ALA A 208 -2.09 0.28 -128.58
C ALA A 208 -2.11 1.66 -129.29
N LEU A 209 -1.48 2.68 -128.69
CA LEU A 209 -1.34 4.00 -129.32
C LEU A 209 -0.43 3.98 -130.56
N GLN A 210 0.66 3.20 -130.53
CA GLN A 210 1.55 3.02 -131.68
C GLN A 210 0.84 2.31 -132.83
N ASP A 211 0.12 1.23 -132.54
CA ASP A 211 -0.67 0.48 -133.53
C ASP A 211 -1.75 1.38 -134.15
N ASN A 212 -2.44 2.18 -133.34
CA ASN A 212 -3.44 3.13 -133.82
C ASN A 212 -2.82 4.24 -134.70
N ASN A 213 -1.67 4.78 -134.31
CA ASN A 213 -0.94 5.75 -135.14
C ASN A 213 -0.48 5.13 -136.47
N SER A 214 -0.02 3.88 -136.47
CA SER A 214 0.33 3.17 -137.70
C SER A 214 -0.88 2.96 -138.61
N ALA A 215 -2.03 2.60 -138.03
CA ALA A 215 -3.29 2.49 -138.77
C ALA A 215 -3.74 3.84 -139.37
N LEU A 216 -3.67 4.93 -138.59
CA LEU A 216 -3.98 6.28 -139.07
C LEU A 216 -3.01 6.74 -140.16
N LEU A 217 -1.71 6.45 -140.03
CA LEU A 217 -0.73 6.76 -141.07
C LEU A 217 -1.01 5.99 -142.36
N GLN A 218 -1.40 4.71 -142.25
CA GLN A 218 -1.81 3.90 -143.39
C GLN A 218 -3.10 4.46 -144.04
N GLU A 219 -4.07 4.88 -143.23
CA GLU A 219 -5.30 5.52 -143.71
C GLU A 219 -5.00 6.84 -144.43
N VAL A 220 -4.13 7.69 -143.88
CA VAL A 220 -3.67 8.91 -144.53
C VAL A 220 -2.90 8.61 -145.83
N PHE A 221 -2.10 7.54 -145.86
CA PHE A 221 -1.41 7.10 -147.06
C PHE A 221 -2.41 6.66 -148.13
N ASN A 222 -3.38 5.82 -147.78
CA ASN A 222 -4.44 5.36 -148.67
C ASN A 222 -5.28 6.54 -149.19
N LEU A 223 -5.66 7.48 -148.32
CA LEU A 223 -6.38 8.71 -148.73
C LEU A 223 -5.53 9.58 -149.67
N LYS A 224 -4.22 9.69 -149.44
CA LYS A 224 -3.30 10.36 -150.39
C LYS A 224 -3.22 9.62 -151.72
N GLU A 225 -3.21 8.30 -151.70
CA GLU A 225 -3.22 7.48 -152.91
C GLU A 225 -4.53 7.62 -153.68
N GLU A 226 -5.68 7.65 -153.00
CA GLU A 226 -7.01 7.93 -153.58
C GLU A 226 -7.07 9.32 -154.22
N ILE A 227 -6.47 10.34 -153.57
CA ILE A 227 -6.33 11.69 -154.14
C ILE A 227 -5.42 11.68 -155.39
N LEU A 228 -4.38 10.84 -155.44
CA LEU A 228 -3.43 10.76 -156.56
C LEU A 228 -3.91 9.90 -157.73
N LEU A 229 -4.75 8.87 -157.49
CA LEU A 229 -5.14 7.86 -158.49
C LEU A 229 -6.54 8.04 -159.11
N GLY A 230 -7.37 8.98 -158.66
CA GLY A 230 -8.54 9.39 -159.46
C GLY A 230 -9.70 10.06 -158.73
N LYS A 231 -9.58 11.38 -158.50
CA LYS A 231 -10.62 12.39 -158.75
C LYS A 231 -10.02 13.79 -158.62
#